data_AF-W1Y5C7-F1
#
_entry.id   AF-W1Y5C7-F1
#
_cell.length_a   1.000
_cell.length_b   1.000
_cell.length_c   1.000
_cell.angle_alpha   90.00
_cell.angle_beta   90.00
_cell.angle_gamma   90.00
#
_symmetry.space_group_name_H-M   'P 1'
#
loop_
_entity.id
_entity.type
_entity.pdbx_description
1 polymer ?
#
loop_
_entity_poly.entity_id
_entity_poly.type
_entity_poly.pdbx_seq_one_letter_code
_entity_poly.pdbx_strand_id
1 'polypeptide(L)'
;TSDTLYDNTHLEIGNGLLMRITDQKTQEDIEFNQFKLFSTYIPGQSAAMATRDYQAELTQKPGEPLVYGPFQKDLIVKINYH
;
A
#
# COMPACT_ATOMS: atom_id res chain seq x y z
N THR A 1 4.73 11.82 1.79
CA THR A 1 3.55 12.67 2.12
C THR A 1 3.63 12.98 3.61
N SER A 2 2.72 13.78 4.17
CA SER A 2 2.62 14.03 5.62
C SER A 2 1.59 13.14 6.30
N ASP A 3 1.27 11.98 5.69
CA ASP A 3 0.25 11.09 6.22
C ASP A 3 0.73 10.37 7.48
N THR A 4 -0.15 10.30 8.48
CA THR A 4 0.13 9.58 9.71
C THR A 4 0.08 8.08 9.48
N LEU A 5 1.18 7.42 9.81
CA LEU A 5 1.28 5.98 9.87
C LEU A 5 1.09 5.53 11.33
N TYR A 6 0.33 4.47 11.54
CA TYR A 6 0.23 3.81 12.84
C TYR A 6 1.52 3.02 13.13
N ASP A 7 1.97 2.28 12.12
CA ASP A 7 3.28 1.66 12.01
C ASP A 7 3.72 1.67 10.53
N ASN A 8 4.85 1.06 10.20
CA ASN A 8 5.38 1.12 8.83
C ASN A 8 4.49 0.46 7.77
N THR A 9 3.51 -0.36 8.14
CA THR A 9 2.63 -1.11 7.21
C THR A 9 1.14 -0.75 7.32
N HIS A 10 0.77 0.14 8.25
CA HIS A 10 -0.61 0.59 8.48
C HIS A 10 -0.76 2.11 8.34
N LEU A 11 -1.55 2.53 7.35
CA LEU A 11 -1.92 3.92 7.13
C LEU A 11 -3.14 4.30 7.96
N GLU A 12 -3.09 5.42 8.68
CA GLU A 12 -4.28 5.94 9.37
C GLU A 12 -5.23 6.61 8.37
N ILE A 13 -6.48 6.13 8.33
CA ILE A 13 -7.54 6.71 7.50
C ILE A 13 -8.09 8.01 8.10
N GLY A 14 -8.06 8.13 9.43
CA GLY A 14 -8.52 9.31 10.17
C GLY A 14 -9.96 9.24 10.69
N ASN A 15 -10.65 8.10 10.50
CA ASN A 15 -11.98 7.82 11.07
C ASN A 15 -11.96 6.66 12.09
N GLY A 16 -10.80 6.36 12.68
CA GLY A 16 -10.61 5.18 13.53
C GLY A 16 -10.34 3.88 12.78
N LEU A 17 -10.14 3.92 11.45
CA LEU A 17 -9.67 2.80 10.65
C LEU A 17 -8.18 2.91 10.31
N LEU A 18 -7.53 1.76 10.23
CA LEU A 18 -6.22 1.54 9.65
C LEU A 18 -6.39 0.84 8.31
N MET A 19 -5.54 1.18 7.35
CA MET A 19 -5.46 0.49 6.07
C MET A 19 -4.11 -0.19 5.90
N ARG A 20 -4.16 -1.44 5.51
CA ARG A 20 -3.02 -2.28 5.17
C ARG A 20 -3.08 -2.66 3.69
N ILE A 21 -1.94 -2.71 3.02
CA ILE A 21 -1.85 -3.16 1.63
C ILE A 21 -0.91 -4.36 1.57
N THR A 22 -1.35 -5.46 0.96
CA THR A 22 -0.56 -6.69 0.80
C THR A 22 -0.30 -6.97 -0.67
N ASP A 23 0.96 -7.21 -1.02
CA ASP A 23 1.37 -7.65 -2.35
C ASP A 23 0.94 -9.10 -2.57
N GLN A 24 0.07 -9.35 -3.54
CA GLN A 24 -0.46 -10.68 -3.78
C GLN A 24 0.57 -11.65 -4.37
N LYS A 25 1.67 -11.14 -4.93
CA LYS A 25 2.75 -11.98 -5.44
C LYS A 25 3.67 -12.47 -4.33
N THR A 26 4.08 -11.58 -3.41
CA THR A 26 5.00 -11.97 -2.31
C THR A 26 4.28 -12.36 -1.02
N GLN A 27 2.98 -12.07 -0.92
CA GLN A 27 2.17 -12.24 0.29
C GLN A 27 2.71 -11.44 1.49
N GLU A 28 3.43 -10.34 1.22
CA GLU A 28 3.99 -9.44 2.22
C GLU A 28 3.24 -8.11 2.22
N ASP A 29 3.13 -7.54 3.41
CA ASP A 29 2.58 -6.19 3.59
C ASP A 29 3.54 -5.14 3.01
N ILE A 30 2.96 -4.07 2.45
CA ILE A 30 3.72 -2.95 1.91
C ILE A 30 4.21 -2.07 3.05
N GLU A 31 5.53 -1.91 3.12
CA GLU A 31 6.13 -0.86 3.94
C GLU A 31 5.98 0.49 3.24
N PHE A 32 5.25 1.42 3.88
CA PHE A 32 5.01 2.74 3.34
C PHE A 32 6.30 3.57 3.29
N ASN A 33 6.42 4.37 2.24
CA ASN A 33 7.58 5.23 1.97
C ASN A 33 8.91 4.47 1.80
N GLN A 34 8.88 3.15 1.55
CA GLN A 34 10.04 2.34 1.20
C GLN A 34 10.00 1.93 -0.27
N PHE A 35 11.19 1.73 -0.85
CA PHE A 35 11.31 1.15 -2.19
C PHE A 35 11.11 -0.36 -2.12
N LYS A 36 10.27 -0.89 -3.01
CA LYS A 36 10.13 -2.32 -3.25
C LYS A 36 10.39 -2.61 -4.73
N LEU A 37 11.09 -3.70 -5.02
CA LEU A 37 11.33 -4.13 -6.39
C LEU A 37 9.99 -4.43 -7.09
N PHE A 38 9.62 -3.61 -8.07
CA PHE A 38 8.40 -3.82 -8.84
C PHE A 38 8.59 -4.94 -9.88
N SER A 39 9.57 -4.80 -10.77
CA SER A 39 9.92 -5.81 -11.77
C SER A 39 11.34 -5.60 -12.29
N THR A 40 11.90 -6.63 -12.94
CA THR A 40 13.18 -6.57 -13.64
C THR A 40 12.92 -6.63 -15.14
N TYR A 41 13.49 -5.68 -15.89
CA TYR A 41 13.51 -5.77 -17.36
C TYR A 41 14.62 -6.72 -17.81
N ILE A 42 14.28 -7.67 -18.68
CA ILE A 42 15.24 -8.62 -19.25
C ILE A 42 15.24 -8.41 -20.78
N PRO A 43 16.35 -7.92 -21.37
CA PRO A 43 16.46 -7.74 -22.81
C PRO A 43 16.16 -9.04 -23.57
N GLY A 44 15.31 -8.96 -24.59
CA GLY A 44 14.93 -10.11 -25.43
C GLY A 44 13.83 -11.01 -24.84
N GLN A 45 13.34 -10.73 -23.63
CA GLN A 45 12.16 -11.41 -23.09
C GLN A 45 10.89 -10.82 -23.69
N SER A 46 10.01 -11.66 -24.26
CA SER A 46 8.82 -11.21 -25.00
C SER A 46 7.77 -10.46 -24.17
N ALA A 47 7.85 -10.53 -22.84
CA ALA A 47 6.92 -9.87 -21.95
C ALA A 47 7.30 -8.39 -21.76
N ALA A 48 6.71 -7.51 -22.56
CA ALA A 48 6.83 -6.06 -22.41
C ALA A 48 5.96 -5.49 -21.27
N MET A 49 5.21 -6.33 -20.54
CA MET A 49 4.28 -5.92 -19.49
C MET A 49 4.60 -6.61 -18.17
N ALA A 50 4.55 -5.83 -17.09
CA ALA A 50 4.64 -6.32 -15.73
C ALA A 50 3.37 -5.92 -14.95
N THR A 51 2.63 -6.91 -14.48
CA THR A 51 1.45 -6.71 -13.62
C THR A 51 1.79 -7.09 -12.18
N ARG A 52 1.24 -6.34 -11.22
CA ARG A 52 1.27 -6.63 -9.79
C ARG A 52 -0.10 -6.37 -9.21
N ASP A 53 -0.57 -7.33 -8.43
CA ASP A 53 -1.85 -7.27 -7.75
C ASP A 53 -1.62 -6.95 -6.28
N TYR A 54 -2.42 -6.05 -5.74
CA TYR A 54 -2.39 -5.63 -4.35
C TYR A 54 -3.79 -5.74 -3.75
N GLN A 55 -3.86 -6.14 -2.49
CA GLN A 55 -5.10 -6.17 -1.71
C GLN A 55 -5.02 -5.11 -0.63
N ALA A 56 -6.05 -4.29 -0.51
CA ALA A 56 -6.20 -3.33 0.57
C ALA A 56 -7.23 -3.85 1.58
N GLU A 57 -6.91 -3.76 2.87
CA GLU A 57 -7.79 -4.18 3.96
C GLU A 57 -7.93 -3.06 4.97
N LEU A 58 -9.13 -2.94 5.56
CA LEU A 58 -9.43 -1.98 6.60
C LEU A 58 -9.66 -2.70 7.93
N THR A 59 -8.99 -2.26 8.98
CA THR A 59 -9.15 -2.77 10.34
C THR A 59 -9.40 -1.61 11.31
N GLN A 60 -10.05 -1.89 12.43
CA GLN A 60 -10.26 -0.86 13.44
C GLN A 60 -8.94 -0.57 14.18
N LYS A 61 -8.62 0.72 14.35
CA LYS A 61 -7.48 1.16 15.15
C LYS A 61 -7.72 0.83 16.62
N PRO A 62 -6.81 0.09 17.29
CA PRO A 62 -6.99 -0.24 18.71
C PRO A 62 -7.09 1.01 19.59
N GLY A 63 -8.11 1.06 20.44
CA GLY A 63 -8.33 2.17 21.38
C GLY A 63 -8.96 3.43 20.77
N GLU A 64 -9.25 3.45 19.47
CA GLU A 64 -9.93 4.58 18.81
C GLU A 64 -11.34 4.16 18.35
N PRO A 65 -12.40 4.92 18.70
CA PRO A 65 -13.74 4.62 18.23
C PRO A 65 -13.87 4.89 16.73
N LEU A 66 -14.63 4.04 16.04
CA LEU A 66 -14.98 4.25 14.63
C LEU A 66 -15.90 5.47 14.49
N VAL A 67 -15.52 6.41 13.62
CA VAL A 67 -16.35 7.54 13.21
C VAL A 67 -17.10 7.17 11.93
N TYR A 68 -18.42 7.07 12.04
CA TYR A 68 -19.29 6.72 10.91
C TYR A 68 -19.42 7.88 9.92
N GLY A 69 -19.44 7.54 8.64
CA GLY A 69 -19.62 8.47 7.53
C GLY A 69 -18.69 8.16 6.37
N PRO A 70 -18.79 8.93 5.27
CA PRO A 70 -17.85 8.84 4.16
C PRO A 70 -16.43 9.16 4.64
N PHE A 71 -15.45 8.41 4.13
CA PHE A 71 -14.03 8.68 4.30
C PHE A 71 -13.33 8.57 2.95
N GLN A 72 -12.21 9.28 2.81
CA GLN A 72 -11.37 9.21 1.62
C GLN A 72 -9.90 9.34 2.06
N LYS A 73 -9.04 8.60 1.38
CA LYS A 73 -7.59 8.70 1.52
C LYS A 73 -6.94 8.47 0.17
N ASP A 74 -5.93 9.28 -0.15
CA ASP A 74 -5.18 9.15 -1.39
C ASP A 74 -3.85 8.45 -1.14
N LEU A 75 -3.42 7.63 -2.09
CA LEU A 75 -2.10 6.97 -2.10
C LEU A 75 -1.35 7.36 -3.37
N ILE A 76 -0.04 7.55 -3.24
CA ILE A 76 0.84 7.83 -4.37
C ILE A 76 1.77 6.63 -4.58
N VAL A 77 1.64 5.97 -5.73
CA VAL A 77 2.56 4.92 -6.16
C VAL A 77 3.62 5.54 -7.08
N LYS A 78 4.90 5.34 -6.76
CA LYS A 78 6.03 5.84 -7.56
C LYS A 78 6.80 4.68 -8.18
N ILE A 79 6.85 4.63 -9.50
CA ILE A 79 7.69 3.69 -10.25
C ILE A 79 8.94 4.42 -10.70
N ASN A 80 10.11 3.84 -10.39
CA ASN A 80 11.41 4.38 -10.77
C ASN A 80 12.11 3.37 -11.68
N TYR A 81 12.76 3.88 -12.74
CA TYR A 81 13.52 3.09 -13.68
C TYR A 81 15.01 3.27 -13.37
N HIS A 82 15.74 2.17 -13.37
CA HIS A 82 17.19 2.13 -13.20
C HIS A 82 17.85 1.62 -14.48
#